data_AF-A0A925GD83-F1
#
_entry.id   AF-A0A925GD83-F1
#
_cell.length_a   1.000
_cell.length_b   1.000
_cell.length_c   1.000
_cell.angle_alpha   90.00
_cell.angle_beta   90.00
_cell.angle_gamma   90.00
#
_symmetry.space_group_name_H-M   'P 1'
#
loop_
_entity.id
_entity.type
_entity.pdbx_description
1 polymer ?
#
loop_
_entity_poly.entity_id
_entity_poly.type
_entity_poly.pdbx_seq_one_letter_code
_entity_poly.pdbx_strand_id
1 'polypeptide(L)'
;MSVQLKQQFIDLFGQENKNTFFAPGRVNLIGEHIDYNGGLVMPCAITYGSTLLTAPNKEGIFRFRSTNFSEVLDIPIKEFYEKMGSSWFNYPLGVIHNFVKEGKKIQGLDMLFFGNLPIGAGLSSSASIEIVTAYAFNQLFDAGFSKLELVLLSKKVENEFIGVN
;
A
#
# COMPACT_ATOMS: atom_id res chain seq x y z
N MET A 1 15.95 -10.97 -7.94
CA MET A 1 15.06 -10.21 -7.03
C MET A 1 13.68 -10.86 -6.92
N SER A 2 12.94 -11.07 -8.01
CA SER A 2 11.60 -11.70 -7.96
C SER A 2 11.59 -13.11 -7.34
N VAL A 3 12.56 -13.97 -7.69
CA VAL A 3 12.68 -15.34 -7.12
C VAL A 3 12.92 -15.31 -5.61
N GLN A 4 13.76 -14.38 -5.14
CA GLN A 4 14.07 -14.25 -3.71
C GLN A 4 12.86 -13.78 -2.90
N LEU A 5 12.07 -12.83 -3.42
CA LEU A 5 10.84 -12.37 -2.76
C LEU A 5 9.78 -13.48 -2.69
N LYS A 6 9.67 -14.32 -3.73
CA LYS A 6 8.78 -15.49 -3.70
C LYS A 6 9.19 -16.49 -2.63
N GLN A 7 10.49 -16.78 -2.50
CA GLN A 7 10.99 -17.67 -1.45
C GLN A 7 10.73 -17.09 -0.06
N GLN A 8 11.01 -15.80 0.15
CA GLN A 8 10.71 -15.14 1.42
C GLN A 8 9.22 -15.17 1.76
N PHE A 9 8.33 -15.05 0.76
CA PHE A 9 6.90 -15.20 0.96
C PHE A 9 6.54 -16.60 1.48
N ILE A 10 7.13 -17.64 0.88
CA ILE A 10 6.96 -19.04 1.33
C ILE A 10 7.49 -19.20 2.75
N ASP A 11 8.67 -18.67 3.05
CA ASP A 11 9.29 -18.80 4.37
C ASP A 11 8.47 -18.11 5.47
N LEU A 12 7.84 -16.97 5.15
CA LEU A 12 7.04 -16.17 6.10
C LEU A 12 5.62 -16.71 6.31
N PHE A 13 5.00 -17.27 5.28
CA PHE A 13 3.56 -17.62 5.30
C PHE A 13 3.28 -19.12 5.08
N GLY A 14 4.29 -19.92 4.78
CA GLY A 14 4.14 -21.35 4.52
C GLY A 14 3.39 -21.69 3.22
N GLN A 15 3.22 -20.72 2.32
CA GLN A 15 2.52 -20.90 1.04
C GLN A 15 3.12 -20.02 -0.05
N GLU A 16 2.86 -20.36 -1.33
CA GLU A 16 3.24 -19.52 -2.46
C GLU A 16 2.34 -18.29 -2.60
N ASN A 17 2.91 -17.16 -3.01
CA ASN A 17 2.11 -15.99 -3.38
C ASN A 17 1.25 -16.28 -4.62
N LYS A 18 0.05 -15.72 -4.67
CA LYS A 18 -0.87 -15.84 -5.82
C LYS A 18 -0.79 -14.65 -6.76
N ASN A 19 -0.53 -13.46 -6.22
CA ASN A 19 -0.48 -12.24 -7.01
C ASN A 19 0.75 -11.41 -6.64
N THR A 20 1.20 -10.59 -7.59
CA THR A 20 2.25 -9.59 -7.42
C THR A 20 1.79 -8.29 -8.04
N PHE A 21 1.90 -7.19 -7.29
CA PHE A 21 1.55 -5.85 -7.71
C PHE A 21 2.74 -4.93 -7.55
N PHE A 22 2.79 -3.86 -8.34
CA PHE A 22 3.83 -2.84 -8.28
C PHE A 22 3.22 -1.46 -8.45
N ALA A 23 3.67 -0.51 -7.63
CA ALA A 23 3.45 0.92 -7.86
C ALA A 23 4.81 1.64 -7.82
N PRO A 24 5.08 2.54 -8.77
CA PRO A 24 6.31 3.31 -8.78
C PRO A 24 6.26 4.44 -7.76
N GLY A 25 7.43 4.84 -7.28
CA GLY A 25 7.62 6.18 -6.73
C GLY A 25 7.63 7.23 -7.84
N ARG A 26 7.86 8.48 -7.47
CA ARG A 26 7.95 9.59 -8.43
C ARG A 26 9.05 10.57 -8.08
N VAL A 27 9.49 11.29 -9.09
CA VAL A 27 10.20 12.57 -8.95
C VAL A 27 9.29 13.66 -9.49
N ASN A 28 9.44 14.88 -8.98
CA ASN A 28 8.81 16.04 -9.58
C ASN A 28 9.86 16.82 -10.36
N LEU A 29 9.60 17.07 -11.65
CA LEU A 29 10.58 17.71 -12.53
C LEU A 29 10.51 19.23 -12.37
N ILE A 30 9.31 19.77 -12.19
CA ILE A 30 9.05 21.19 -11.88
C ILE A 30 7.65 21.34 -11.25
N GLY A 31 7.50 22.42 -10.47
CA GLY A 31 6.25 22.77 -9.80
C GLY A 31 6.18 22.25 -8.37
N GLU A 32 7.22 22.49 -7.57
CA GLU A 32 7.19 22.21 -6.14
C GLU A 32 6.30 23.20 -5.40
N HIS A 33 5.63 22.74 -4.33
CA HIS A 33 4.87 23.60 -3.41
C HIS A 33 3.73 24.42 -4.03
N ILE A 34 3.27 24.04 -5.21
CA ILE A 34 2.18 24.75 -5.91
C ILE A 34 0.96 23.87 -6.18
N ASP A 35 1.06 22.55 -5.99
CA ASP A 35 -0.06 21.61 -6.17
C ASP A 35 -1.22 21.88 -5.19
N TYR A 36 -0.91 22.07 -3.90
CA TYR A 36 -1.91 22.46 -2.90
C TYR A 36 -2.42 23.90 -3.05
N ASN A 37 -1.77 24.70 -3.90
CA ASN A 37 -2.19 26.05 -4.27
C ASN A 37 -2.97 26.11 -5.59
N GLY A 38 -3.30 24.96 -6.20
CA GLY A 38 -4.00 24.89 -7.48
C GLY A 38 -3.12 25.18 -8.71
N GLY A 39 -1.80 25.18 -8.54
CA GLY A 39 -0.82 25.32 -9.61
C GLY A 39 -0.60 24.03 -10.40
N LEU A 40 0.09 24.15 -11.54
CA LEU A 40 0.44 23.02 -12.40
C LEU A 40 1.74 22.37 -11.96
N VAL A 41 1.81 21.04 -12.02
CA VAL A 41 2.99 20.25 -11.68
C VAL A 41 3.40 19.32 -12.81
N MET A 42 4.67 18.94 -12.88
CA MET A 42 5.19 18.01 -13.89
C MET A 42 5.95 16.84 -13.25
N PRO A 43 5.24 15.88 -12.62
CA PRO A 43 5.86 14.70 -12.05
C PRO A 43 6.17 13.64 -13.10
N CYS A 44 7.12 12.76 -12.77
CA CYS A 44 7.44 11.57 -13.55
C CYS A 44 7.58 10.36 -12.62
N ALA A 45 6.91 9.26 -12.99
CA ALA A 45 7.10 7.97 -12.31
C ALA A 45 8.50 7.42 -12.61
N ILE A 46 9.13 6.80 -11.61
CA ILE A 46 10.45 6.18 -11.76
C ILE A 46 10.35 4.66 -11.72
N THR A 47 11.44 3.96 -12.05
CA THR A 47 11.49 2.49 -12.04
C THR A 47 11.58 1.90 -10.63
N TYR A 48 11.92 2.71 -9.63
CA TYR A 48 11.89 2.35 -8.21
C TYR A 48 10.48 2.52 -7.65
N GLY A 49 10.08 1.68 -6.71
CA GLY A 49 8.72 1.67 -6.15
C GLY A 49 8.51 0.62 -5.07
N SER A 50 7.23 0.33 -4.84
CA SER A 50 6.75 -0.66 -3.89
C SER A 50 6.16 -1.85 -4.64
N THR A 51 6.65 -3.04 -4.30
CA THR A 51 6.13 -4.32 -4.75
C THR A 51 5.35 -4.98 -3.62
N LEU A 52 4.19 -5.54 -3.93
CA LEU A 52 3.32 -6.23 -3.00
C LEU A 52 3.02 -7.64 -3.52
N LEU A 53 3.45 -8.66 -2.78
CA LEU A 53 3.07 -10.05 -3.02
C LEU A 53 1.91 -10.40 -2.09
N THR A 54 0.91 -11.13 -2.60
CA THR A 54 -0.27 -11.49 -1.82
C THR A 54 -0.73 -12.92 -2.05
N ALA A 55 -1.34 -13.51 -1.02
CA ALA A 55 -2.13 -14.74 -1.12
C ALA A 55 -3.29 -14.69 -0.11
N PRO A 56 -4.49 -15.18 -0.46
CA PRO A 56 -5.56 -15.32 0.51
C PRO A 56 -5.17 -16.30 1.62
N ASN A 57 -5.58 -16.02 2.85
CA ASN A 57 -5.47 -16.97 3.96
C ASN A 57 -6.85 -17.43 4.42
N LYS A 58 -6.89 -18.54 5.17
CA LYS A 58 -8.14 -19.16 5.64
C LYS A 58 -8.54 -18.72 7.06
N GLU A 59 -7.81 -17.76 7.62
CA GLU A 59 -7.95 -17.34 9.03
C GLU A 59 -8.76 -16.05 9.19
N GLY A 60 -9.10 -15.37 8.08
CA GLY A 60 -9.85 -14.12 8.14
C GLY A 60 -9.04 -12.98 8.77
N ILE A 61 -7.72 -12.99 8.56
CA ILE A 61 -6.79 -11.99 9.09
C ILE A 61 -5.98 -11.35 7.97
N PHE A 62 -5.53 -10.13 8.18
CA PHE A 62 -4.50 -9.48 7.39
C PHE A 62 -3.15 -9.66 8.06
N ARG A 63 -2.18 -10.22 7.34
CA ARG A 63 -0.79 -10.34 7.80
C ARG A 63 0.12 -9.45 6.99
N PHE A 64 0.68 -8.43 7.63
CA PHE A 64 1.59 -7.47 7.03
C PHE A 64 3.02 -7.87 7.36
N ARG A 65 3.83 -8.11 6.33
CA ARG A 65 5.27 -8.33 6.42
C ARG A 65 5.99 -7.39 5.47
N SER A 66 7.21 -6.99 5.83
CA SER A 66 8.07 -6.18 4.98
C SER A 66 9.47 -6.77 4.96
N THR A 67 10.14 -6.67 3.83
CA THR A 67 11.58 -6.96 3.73
C THR A 67 12.45 -5.77 4.18
N ASN A 68 11.87 -4.58 4.25
CA ASN A 68 12.59 -3.34 4.59
C ASN A 68 12.49 -2.99 6.08
N PHE A 69 11.47 -3.50 6.77
CA PHE A 69 11.14 -3.17 8.15
C PHE A 69 10.88 -4.45 8.96
N SER A 70 11.32 -4.47 10.22
CA SER A 70 11.15 -5.63 11.11
C SER A 70 9.78 -5.66 11.78
N GLU A 71 9.08 -4.53 11.86
CA GLU A 71 7.75 -4.44 12.42
C GLU A 71 6.75 -5.21 11.55
N VAL A 72 5.89 -5.99 12.21
CA VAL A 72 4.86 -6.81 11.59
C VAL A 72 3.51 -6.51 12.21
N LEU A 73 2.44 -6.83 11.50
CA LEU A 73 1.08 -6.74 12.04
C LEU A 73 0.27 -7.94 11.56
N ASP A 74 -0.39 -8.62 12.48
CA ASP A 74 -1.45 -9.60 12.19
C ASP A 74 -2.74 -9.08 12.85
N ILE A 75 -3.79 -8.87 12.05
CA ILE A 75 -5.03 -8.28 12.55
C ILE A 75 -6.25 -8.93 11.89
N PRO A 76 -7.33 -9.25 12.62
CA PRO A 76 -8.53 -9.79 12.00
C PRO A 76 -9.21 -8.77 11.08
N ILE A 77 -10.01 -9.29 10.15
CA ILE A 77 -10.94 -8.45 9.37
C ILE A 77 -11.94 -7.79 10.32
N LYS A 78 -12.07 -6.48 10.21
CA LYS A 78 -12.99 -5.64 11.00
C LYS A 78 -13.69 -4.65 10.08
N GLU A 79 -14.81 -4.11 10.54
CA GLU A 79 -15.52 -3.02 9.87
C GLU A 79 -14.81 -1.67 10.02
N PHE A 80 -13.89 -1.56 10.98
CA PHE A 80 -13.16 -0.34 11.29
C PHE A 80 -11.75 -0.64 11.83
N TYR A 81 -10.80 0.23 11.50
CA TYR A 81 -9.42 0.18 11.96
C TYR A 81 -8.95 1.55 12.43
N GLU A 82 -7.99 1.56 13.34
CA GLU A 82 -7.34 2.77 13.85
C GLU A 82 -5.85 2.73 13.56
N LYS A 83 -5.24 3.91 13.47
CA LYS A 83 -3.78 4.04 13.37
C LYS A 83 -3.12 3.50 14.63
N MET A 84 -2.12 2.65 14.48
CA MET A 84 -1.37 2.05 15.57
C MET A 84 0.06 2.59 15.60
N GLY A 85 0.33 3.51 16.50
CA GLY A 85 1.66 4.13 16.64
C GLY A 85 2.13 4.80 15.34
N SER A 86 3.42 4.68 15.04
CA SER A 86 4.07 5.28 13.86
C SER A 86 4.57 4.24 12.84
N SER A 87 4.16 2.98 12.97
CA SER A 87 4.66 1.88 12.13
C SER A 87 4.23 1.99 10.66
N TRP A 88 5.06 1.43 9.76
CA TRP A 88 4.86 1.48 8.31
C TRP A 88 3.55 0.84 7.84
N PHE A 89 3.04 -0.17 8.55
CA PHE A 89 1.80 -0.85 8.14
C PHE A 89 0.56 0.03 8.29
N ASN A 90 0.65 1.21 8.91
CA ASN A 90 -0.45 2.16 8.99
C ASN A 90 -0.87 2.69 7.61
N TYR A 91 0.06 2.84 6.66
CA TYR A 91 -0.25 3.28 5.30
C TYR A 91 -1.17 2.27 4.58
N PRO A 92 -0.80 0.98 4.43
CA PRO A 92 -1.71 0.00 3.84
C PRO A 92 -2.96 -0.24 4.72
N LEU A 93 -2.86 -0.16 6.06
CA LEU A 93 -4.03 -0.31 6.94
C LEU A 93 -5.07 0.81 6.72
N GLY A 94 -4.63 2.05 6.49
CA GLY A 94 -5.53 3.16 6.21
C GLY A 94 -6.26 3.02 4.87
N VAL A 95 -5.60 2.43 3.87
CA VAL A 95 -6.26 2.05 2.61
C VAL A 95 -7.32 0.99 2.88
N ILE A 96 -6.98 -0.07 3.61
CA ILE A 96 -7.91 -1.16 3.95
C ILE A 96 -9.10 -0.63 4.75
N HIS A 97 -8.85 0.29 5.69
CA HIS A 97 -9.89 1.01 6.44
C HIS A 97 -10.91 1.67 5.51
N ASN A 98 -10.47 2.38 4.47
CA ASN A 98 -11.39 3.02 3.53
C ASN A 98 -12.17 1.98 2.71
N PHE A 99 -11.55 0.87 2.31
CA PHE A 99 -12.26 -0.21 1.60
C PHE A 99 -13.36 -0.84 2.45
N VAL A 100 -13.10 -1.12 3.74
CA VAL A 100 -14.14 -1.69 4.62
C VAL A 100 -15.23 -0.68 4.94
N LYS A 101 -14.87 0.60 5.12
CA LYS A 101 -15.83 1.69 5.36
C LYS A 101 -16.78 1.91 4.18
N GLU A 102 -16.29 1.72 2.95
CA GLU A 102 -17.08 1.75 1.71
C GLU A 102 -17.87 0.44 1.48
N GLY A 103 -17.91 -0.46 2.47
CA GLY A 103 -18.69 -1.70 2.41
C GLY A 103 -18.17 -2.74 1.41
N LYS A 104 -16.89 -2.65 1.01
CA LYS A 104 -16.31 -3.62 0.06
C LYS A 104 -16.14 -4.97 0.75
N LYS A 105 -16.56 -6.04 0.05
CA LYS A 105 -16.38 -7.42 0.52
C LYS A 105 -14.92 -7.81 0.35
N ILE A 106 -14.26 -8.07 1.46
CA ILE A 106 -12.84 -8.41 1.53
C ILE A 106 -12.65 -9.76 2.24
N GLN A 107 -11.50 -10.41 2.02
CA GLN A 107 -11.09 -11.63 2.71
C GLN A 107 -9.69 -11.48 3.30
N GLY A 108 -9.31 -12.43 4.17
CA GLY A 108 -8.01 -12.44 4.82
C GLY A 108 -6.88 -12.60 3.80
N LEU A 109 -5.79 -11.87 4.01
CA LEU A 109 -4.70 -11.77 3.04
C LEU A 109 -3.35 -11.75 3.73
N ASP A 110 -2.47 -12.63 3.29
CA ASP A 110 -1.04 -12.56 3.60
C ASP A 110 -0.38 -11.60 2.61
N MET A 111 0.35 -10.60 3.12
CA MET A 111 0.90 -9.49 2.35
C MET A 111 2.39 -9.29 2.66
N LEU A 112 3.24 -9.45 1.65
CA LEU A 112 4.66 -9.11 1.73
C LEU A 112 4.96 -7.87 0.90
N PHE A 113 5.45 -6.84 1.56
CA PHE A 113 5.88 -5.59 0.96
C PHE A 113 7.39 -5.58 0.78
N PHE A 114 7.82 -5.08 -0.38
CA PHE A 114 9.22 -4.76 -0.68
C PHE A 114 9.27 -3.40 -1.38
N GLY A 115 10.10 -2.49 -0.88
CA GLY A 115 10.39 -1.20 -1.49
C GLY A 115 11.87 -1.08 -1.83
N ASN A 116 12.17 -0.60 -3.03
CA ASN A 116 13.54 -0.22 -3.43
C ASN A 116 13.71 1.31 -3.55
N LEU A 117 12.75 2.08 -3.02
CA LEU A 117 12.86 3.53 -2.88
C LEU A 117 13.76 3.87 -1.67
N PRO A 118 14.77 4.74 -1.83
CA PRO A 118 15.50 5.30 -0.71
C PRO A 118 14.57 6.01 0.27
N ILE A 119 14.57 5.58 1.53
CA ILE A 119 13.76 6.18 2.60
C ILE A 119 14.19 7.63 2.81
N GLY A 120 13.22 8.55 2.90
CA GLY A 120 13.48 9.97 3.17
C GLY A 120 13.99 10.79 1.98
N ALA A 121 14.13 10.20 0.78
CA ALA A 121 14.65 10.90 -0.40
C ALA A 121 13.60 11.79 -1.12
N GLY A 122 12.42 12.01 -0.54
CA GLY A 122 11.34 12.77 -1.19
C GLY A 122 10.72 12.06 -2.41
N LEU A 123 11.00 10.77 -2.61
CA LEU A 123 10.57 10.00 -3.78
C LEU A 123 9.17 9.39 -3.65
N SER A 124 8.37 9.90 -2.70
CA SER A 124 6.98 9.49 -2.47
C SER A 124 6.81 8.01 -2.10
N SER A 125 7.62 7.52 -1.14
CA SER A 125 7.53 6.14 -0.67
C SER A 125 6.21 5.81 0.04
N SER A 126 5.58 6.78 0.72
CA SER A 126 4.25 6.65 1.33
C SER A 126 3.17 6.44 0.26
N ALA A 127 3.09 7.36 -0.70
CA ALA A 127 2.15 7.25 -1.81
C ALA A 127 2.34 5.94 -2.61
N SER A 128 3.58 5.50 -2.83
CA SER A 128 3.88 4.23 -3.51
C SER A 128 3.30 3.01 -2.76
N ILE A 129 3.43 2.95 -1.43
CA ILE A 129 2.87 1.84 -0.64
C ILE A 129 1.34 1.91 -0.56
N GLU A 130 0.75 3.10 -0.45
CA GLU A 130 -0.71 3.25 -0.43
C GLU A 130 -1.33 2.87 -1.79
N ILE A 131 -0.74 3.35 -2.89
CA ILE A 131 -1.25 3.08 -4.24
C ILE A 131 -1.11 1.61 -4.59
N VAL A 132 0.00 0.94 -4.26
CA VAL A 132 0.12 -0.50 -4.54
C VAL A 132 -0.91 -1.31 -3.75
N THR A 133 -1.21 -0.93 -2.50
CA THR A 133 -2.25 -1.57 -1.70
C THR A 133 -3.64 -1.30 -2.26
N ALA A 134 -3.97 -0.04 -2.58
CA ALA A 134 -5.27 0.34 -3.11
C ALA A 134 -5.54 -0.34 -4.45
N TYR A 135 -4.54 -0.36 -5.34
CA TYR A 135 -4.61 -1.06 -6.61
C TYR A 135 -4.77 -2.57 -6.44
N ALA A 136 -3.99 -3.20 -5.56
CA ALA A 136 -4.10 -4.63 -5.28
C ALA A 136 -5.50 -4.99 -4.75
N PHE A 137 -6.01 -4.26 -3.75
CA PHE A 137 -7.33 -4.51 -3.19
C PHE A 137 -8.44 -4.29 -4.22
N ASN A 138 -8.33 -3.26 -5.05
CA ASN A 138 -9.30 -3.01 -6.11
C ASN A 138 -9.38 -4.16 -7.12
N GLN A 139 -8.24 -4.75 -7.48
CA GLN A 139 -8.17 -5.89 -8.40
C GLN A 139 -8.59 -7.21 -7.75
N LEU A 140 -8.11 -7.49 -6.53
CA LEU A 140 -8.36 -8.77 -5.84
C LEU A 140 -9.83 -8.93 -5.42
N PHE A 141 -10.49 -7.82 -5.08
CA PHE A 141 -11.85 -7.82 -4.55
C PHE A 141 -12.88 -7.22 -5.50
N ASP A 142 -12.49 -6.98 -6.76
CA ASP A 142 -13.35 -6.38 -7.79
C ASP A 142 -14.11 -5.16 -7.26
N ALA A 143 -13.39 -4.27 -6.58
CA ALA A 143 -14.02 -3.21 -5.78
C ALA A 143 -14.63 -2.08 -6.64
N GLY A 144 -14.33 -2.07 -7.95
CA GLY A 144 -14.96 -1.18 -8.94
C GLY A 144 -14.49 0.26 -8.91
N PHE A 145 -13.43 0.60 -8.17
CA PHE A 145 -12.88 1.95 -8.18
C PHE A 145 -12.11 2.24 -9.47
N SER A 146 -12.31 3.43 -10.02
CA SER A 146 -11.48 3.99 -11.07
C SER A 146 -10.08 4.33 -10.54
N LYS A 147 -9.10 4.48 -11.44
CA LYS A 147 -7.74 4.88 -11.04
C LYS A 147 -7.70 6.23 -10.31
N LEU A 148 -8.57 7.17 -10.71
CA LEU A 148 -8.64 8.47 -10.04
C LEU A 148 -9.18 8.34 -8.62
N GLU A 149 -10.21 7.52 -8.41
CA GLU A 149 -10.73 7.26 -7.06
C GLU A 149 -9.69 6.61 -6.17
N LEU A 150 -8.86 5.70 -6.69
CA LEU A 150 -7.74 5.13 -5.92
C LEU A 150 -6.72 6.20 -5.50
N VAL A 151 -6.38 7.12 -6.39
CA VAL A 151 -5.46 8.24 -6.08
C VAL A 151 -6.05 9.14 -5.00
N LEU A 152 -7.34 9.50 -5.13
CA LEU A 152 -8.04 10.33 -4.14
C LEU A 152 -8.16 9.63 -2.79
N LEU A 153 -8.39 8.31 -2.79
CA LEU A 153 -8.43 7.48 -1.59
C LEU A 153 -7.06 7.46 -0.90
N SER A 154 -5.96 7.23 -1.64
CA SER A 154 -4.61 7.27 -1.06
C SER A 154 -4.28 8.64 -0.46
N LYS A 155 -4.58 9.73 -1.18
CA LYS A 155 -4.43 11.10 -0.63
C LYS A 155 -5.22 11.28 0.67
N LYS A 156 -6.46 10.79 0.71
CA LYS A 156 -7.31 10.84 1.89
C LYS A 156 -6.72 10.03 3.06
N VAL A 157 -6.13 8.87 2.79
CA VAL A 157 -5.43 8.07 3.81
C VAL A 157 -4.28 8.87 4.41
N GLU A 158 -3.46 9.49 3.57
CA GLU A 158 -2.32 10.29 4.02
C GLU A 158 -2.78 11.46 4.91
N ASN A 159 -3.85 12.17 4.52
CA ASN A 159 -4.37 13.33 5.26
C ASN A 159 -5.18 12.95 6.52
N GLU A 160 -6.10 11.99 6.44
CA GLU A 160 -7.07 11.72 7.51
C GLU A 160 -6.66 10.56 8.43
N PHE A 161 -6.04 9.49 7.89
CA PHE A 161 -5.69 8.30 8.67
C PHE A 161 -4.27 8.39 9.22
N ILE A 162 -3.31 8.82 8.39
CA ILE A 162 -1.91 9.04 8.82
C ILE A 162 -1.79 10.38 9.54
N GLY A 163 -2.52 11.41 9.10
CA GLY A 163 -2.54 12.72 9.73
C GLY A 163 -1.39 13.62 9.26
N VAL A 164 -0.97 13.49 8.01
CA VAL A 164 0.07 14.33 7.39
C VAL A 164 -0.52 15.09 6.20
N ASN A 165 -0.20 16.38 6.09
CA ASN A 165 -0.69 17.28 5.04
C ASN A 165 0.46 17.80 4.19
#